data_AF-A0A5C5WU62-F1
#
_entry.id   AF-A0A5C5WU62-F1
#
_cell.length_a   1.000
_cell.length_b   1.000
_cell.length_c   1.000
_cell.angle_alpha   90.00
_cell.angle_beta   90.00
_cell.angle_gamma   90.00
#
_symmetry.space_group_name_H-M   'P 1'
#
loop_
_entity.id
_entity.type
_entity.pdbx_description
1 polymer ?
#
loop_
_entity_poly.entity_id
_entity_poly.type
_entity_poly.pdbx_seq_one_letter_code
_entity_poly.pdbx_strand_id
1 'polypeptide(L)'
;MLTLFADMQKAQLWMVAGFLMLGWVLARRQLKTRKRVNEDNRIASKELKKLREHKDPAIPLANAPVDVQRWQGAMFDLQRELKAELDSRIGIVQVLVHQLDERIAKASELTGTHIEQLNLAEPIARRETIAALSREGHSSQEIATKTGLPIGDVELMLGTLSSS
;
A
#
# COMPACT_ATOMS: atom_id res chain seq x y z
N MET A 1 -4.24 35.64 -30.93
CA MET A 1 -3.40 34.43 -31.19
C MET A 1 -2.14 34.39 -30.31
N LEU A 2 -1.41 35.51 -30.14
CA LEU A 2 -0.22 35.58 -29.26
C LEU A 2 -0.51 35.40 -27.75
N THR A 3 -1.69 35.75 -27.27
CA THR A 3 -2.08 35.61 -25.85
C THR A 3 -2.33 34.17 -25.43
N LEU A 4 -2.92 33.35 -26.30
CA LEU A 4 -3.20 31.93 -26.03
C LEU A 4 -1.93 31.10 -25.84
N PHE A 5 -0.86 31.39 -26.61
CA PHE A 5 0.43 30.72 -26.44
C PHE A 5 1.10 31.06 -25.11
N ALA A 6 0.96 32.30 -24.64
CA ALA A 6 1.51 32.72 -23.35
C ALA A 6 0.76 32.07 -22.18
N ASP A 7 -0.57 31.97 -22.24
CA ASP A 7 -1.37 31.31 -21.20
C ASP A 7 -1.11 29.80 -21.15
N MET A 8 -0.89 29.16 -22.30
CA MET A 8 -0.55 27.73 -22.38
C MET A 8 0.84 27.43 -21.81
N GLN A 9 1.85 28.26 -22.09
CA GLN A 9 3.17 28.14 -21.48
C GLN A 9 3.13 28.37 -19.96
N LYS A 10 2.32 29.34 -19.51
CA LYS A 10 2.13 29.63 -18.09
C LYS A 10 1.48 28.45 -17.38
N ALA A 11 0.46 27.83 -17.97
CA ALA A 11 -0.18 26.63 -17.44
C ALA A 11 0.80 25.43 -17.37
N GLN A 12 1.65 25.26 -18.40
CA GLN A 12 2.67 24.21 -18.41
C GLN A 12 3.70 24.41 -17.29
N LEU A 13 4.13 25.64 -17.02
CA LEU A 13 5.03 25.96 -15.91
C LEU A 13 4.40 25.65 -14.54
N TRP A 14 3.11 25.98 -14.36
CA TRP A 14 2.38 25.62 -13.13
C TRP A 14 2.22 24.11 -12.94
N MET A 15 2.02 23.36 -14.02
CA MET A 15 1.92 21.90 -13.97
C MET A 15 3.26 21.26 -13.56
N VAL A 16 4.38 21.72 -14.13
CA VAL A 16 5.72 21.25 -13.77
C VAL A 16 6.05 21.61 -12.31
N ALA A 17 5.70 22.82 -11.89
CA ALA A 17 5.86 23.25 -10.50
C ALA A 17 5.03 22.39 -9.53
N GLY A 18 3.79 22.05 -9.90
CA GLY A 18 2.94 21.14 -9.14
C GLY A 18 3.54 19.74 -9.03
N PHE A 19 4.10 19.20 -10.11
CA PHE A 19 4.74 17.89 -10.14
C PHE A 19 6.00 17.83 -9.27
N LEU A 20 6.82 18.89 -9.31
CA LEU A 20 8.00 19.03 -8.44
C LEU A 20 7.61 19.10 -6.97
N MET A 21 6.58 19.87 -6.62
CA MET A 21 6.05 19.95 -5.26
C MET A 21 5.51 18.61 -4.78
N LEU A 22 4.75 17.90 -5.62
CA LEU A 22 4.20 16.58 -5.28
C LEU A 22 5.33 15.56 -5.05
N GLY A 23 6.33 15.56 -5.95
CA GLY A 23 7.52 14.71 -5.83
C GLY A 23 8.28 14.97 -4.53
N TRP A 24 8.46 16.24 -4.15
CA TRP A 24 9.10 16.61 -2.88
C TRP A 24 8.29 16.15 -1.66
N VAL A 25 6.97 16.32 -1.67
CA VAL A 25 6.09 15.90 -0.55
C VAL A 25 6.12 14.38 -0.38
N LEU A 26 6.05 13.62 -1.48
CA LEU A 26 6.13 12.16 -1.45
C LEU A 26 7.49 11.68 -0.98
N ALA A 27 8.59 12.25 -1.49
CA ALA A 27 9.94 11.93 -1.04
C ALA A 27 10.09 12.21 0.46
N ARG A 28 9.65 13.38 0.94
CA ARG A 28 9.70 13.77 2.35
C ARG A 28 8.87 12.85 3.24
N ARG A 29 7.69 12.41 2.78
CA ARG A 29 6.83 11.46 3.50
C ARG A 29 7.50 10.09 3.61
N GLN A 30 8.07 9.59 2.51
CA GLN A 30 8.79 8.31 2.51
C GLN A 30 10.04 8.34 3.40
N LEU A 31 10.79 9.45 3.39
CA LEU A 31 11.94 9.65 4.27
C LEU A 31 11.57 9.58 5.75
N LYS A 32 10.43 10.13 6.16
CA LYS A 32 9.98 10.08 7.56
C LYS A 32 9.60 8.66 7.98
N THR A 33 8.91 7.91 7.13
CA THR A 33 8.56 6.51 7.40
C THR A 33 9.80 5.62 7.45
N ARG A 34 10.73 5.80 6.49
CA ARG A 34 12.01 5.07 6.48
C ARG A 34 12.85 5.34 7.72
N LYS A 35 12.87 6.58 8.22
CA LYS A 35 13.59 6.92 9.46
C LYS A 35 13.05 6.16 10.68
N ARG A 36 11.72 6.07 10.83
CA ARG A 36 11.09 5.30 11.93
C ARG A 36 11.46 3.82 11.86
N VAL A 37 11.30 3.20 10.69
CA VAL A 37 11.64 1.77 10.51
C VAL A 37 13.12 1.49 10.79
N ASN A 38 14.03 2.39 10.38
CA ASN A 38 15.45 2.22 10.67
C ASN A 38 15.78 2.39 12.16
N GLU A 39 15.13 3.30 12.86
CA GLU A 39 15.27 3.47 14.31
C GLU A 39 14.76 2.24 15.06
N ASP A 40 13.58 1.74 14.68
CA ASP A 40 12.98 0.53 15.28
C ASP A 40 13.88 -0.69 15.07
N ASN A 41 14.40 -0.89 13.85
CA ASN A 41 15.38 -1.94 13.57
C ASN A 41 16.68 -1.78 14.39
N ARG A 42 17.14 -0.54 14.60
CA ARG A 42 18.34 -0.27 15.41
C ARG A 42 18.10 -0.59 16.88
N ILE A 43 16.92 -0.29 17.42
CA ILE A 43 16.56 -0.63 18.81
C ILE A 43 16.45 -2.15 18.96
N ALA A 44 15.70 -2.80 18.08
CA ALA A 44 15.56 -4.26 18.07
C ALA A 44 16.91 -4.98 17.96
N SER A 45 17.80 -4.53 17.06
CA SER A 45 19.15 -5.13 16.93
C SER A 45 20.02 -4.94 18.17
N LYS A 46 19.89 -3.80 18.87
CA LYS A 46 20.59 -3.56 20.15
C LYS A 46 20.05 -4.46 21.26
N GLU A 47 18.75 -4.67 21.33
CA GLU A 47 18.13 -5.58 22.31
C GLU A 47 18.56 -7.03 22.05
N LEU A 48 18.54 -7.47 20.79
CA LEU A 48 19.05 -8.79 20.40
C LEU A 48 20.53 -8.97 20.75
N LYS A 49 21.36 -7.93 20.59
CA LYS A 49 22.77 -7.98 20.97
C LYS A 49 22.95 -8.11 22.49
N LYS A 50 22.16 -7.39 23.29
CA LYS A 50 22.18 -7.52 24.76
C LYS A 50 21.82 -8.93 25.22
N LEU A 51 20.81 -9.54 24.58
CA LEU A 51 20.40 -10.93 24.86
C LEU A 51 21.51 -11.93 24.50
N ARG A 52 22.27 -11.67 23.42
CA ARG A 52 23.39 -12.52 22.99
C ARG A 52 24.60 -12.40 23.91
N GLU A 53 24.88 -11.21 24.46
CA GLU A 53 25.98 -11.00 25.41
C GLU A 53 25.75 -11.68 26.76
N HIS A 54 24.49 -11.89 27.18
CA HIS A 54 24.15 -12.59 28.43
C HIS A 54 24.19 -14.12 28.32
N LYS A 55 24.61 -14.67 27.18
CA LYS A 55 24.72 -16.12 27.00
C LYS A 55 26.08 -16.58 27.54
N ASP A 56 26.18 -16.68 28.86
CA ASP A 56 27.35 -17.31 29.50
C ASP A 56 27.51 -18.73 28.96
N PRO A 57 28.74 -19.16 28.60
CA PRO A 57 28.99 -20.54 28.25
C PRO A 57 28.74 -21.39 29.50
N ALA A 58 27.68 -22.19 29.47
CA ALA A 58 27.41 -23.19 30.49
C ALA A 58 28.54 -24.24 30.43
N ILE A 59 29.62 -24.00 31.16
CA ILE A 59 30.62 -25.02 31.45
C ILE A 59 29.88 -26.09 32.23
N PRO A 60 29.82 -27.35 31.74
CA PRO A 60 29.19 -28.42 32.50
C PRO A 60 29.91 -28.53 33.85
N LEU A 61 29.14 -28.46 34.94
CA LEU A 61 29.65 -28.50 36.30
C LEU A 61 30.03 -29.95 36.66
N ALA A 62 30.96 -30.54 35.92
CA ALA A 62 31.37 -31.93 36.04
C ALA A 62 31.87 -32.29 37.46
N ASN A 63 32.29 -31.28 38.23
CA ASN A 63 32.77 -31.43 39.60
C ASN A 63 31.74 -30.98 40.67
N ALA A 64 30.50 -30.65 40.30
CA ALA A 64 29.47 -30.26 41.26
C ALA A 64 28.83 -31.47 41.97
N PRO A 65 28.26 -31.28 43.18
CA PRO A 65 27.54 -32.33 43.90
C PRO A 65 26.43 -32.99 43.08
N VAL A 66 26.12 -34.26 43.36
CA VAL A 66 25.16 -35.08 42.61
C VAL A 66 23.78 -34.42 42.49
N ASP A 67 23.32 -33.73 43.54
CA ASP A 67 22.04 -33.02 43.50
C ASP A 67 22.07 -31.89 42.47
N VAL A 68 23.15 -31.11 42.42
CA VAL A 68 23.33 -30.02 41.43
C VAL A 68 23.36 -30.56 40.01
N GLN A 69 23.97 -31.73 39.80
CA GLN A 69 23.98 -32.40 38.48
C GLN A 69 22.58 -32.85 38.05
N ARG A 70 21.76 -33.37 38.97
CA ARG A 70 20.36 -33.73 38.70
C ARG A 70 19.52 -32.51 38.33
N TRP A 71 19.68 -31.42 39.07
CA TRP A 71 19.03 -30.15 38.76
C TRP A 71 19.49 -29.59 37.40
N GLN A 72 20.78 -29.72 37.07
CA GLN A 72 21.31 -29.32 35.76
C GLN A 72 20.69 -30.15 34.63
N GLY A 73 20.54 -31.46 34.81
CA GLY A 73 19.85 -32.33 33.85
C GLY A 73 18.40 -31.91 33.63
N ALA A 74 17.64 -31.73 34.72
CA ALA A 74 16.25 -31.29 34.65
C ALA A 74 16.09 -29.91 33.97
N MET A 75 17.03 -28.98 34.21
CA MET A 75 17.03 -27.68 33.54
C MET A 75 17.36 -27.77 32.06
N PHE A 76 18.27 -28.66 31.65
CA PHE A 76 18.54 -28.88 30.23
C PHE A 76 17.35 -29.50 29.50
N ASP A 77 16.65 -30.45 30.14
CA ASP A 77 15.43 -31.01 29.57
C ASP A 77 14.34 -29.94 29.42
N LEU A 78 14.12 -29.11 30.45
CA LEU A 78 13.20 -27.98 30.39
C LEU A 78 13.59 -26.98 29.29
N GLN A 79 14.87 -26.65 29.15
CA GLN A 79 15.36 -25.77 28.08
C GLN A 79 15.08 -26.36 26.70
N ARG A 80 15.27 -27.66 26.52
CA ARG A 80 15.00 -28.33 25.25
C ARG A 80 13.51 -28.35 24.92
N GLU A 81 12.67 -28.59 25.91
CA GLU A 81 11.21 -28.55 25.78
C GLU A 81 10.72 -27.15 25.43
N LEU A 82 11.13 -26.13 26.19
CA LEU A 82 10.78 -24.73 25.92
C LEU A 82 11.26 -24.27 24.54
N LYS A 83 12.45 -24.73 24.11
CA LYS A 83 12.95 -24.45 22.77
C LYS A 83 12.05 -25.07 21.70
N ALA A 84 11.65 -26.33 21.86
CA ALA A 84 10.77 -27.01 20.92
C ALA A 84 9.38 -26.33 20.84
N GLU A 85 8.82 -25.92 21.98
CA GLU A 85 7.56 -25.18 22.02
C GLU A 85 7.68 -23.82 21.30
N LEU A 86 8.78 -23.10 21.54
CA LEU A 86 9.02 -21.80 20.92
C LEU A 86 9.21 -21.93 19.41
N ASP A 87 9.97 -22.92 18.94
CA ASP A 87 10.14 -23.21 17.51
C ASP A 87 8.78 -23.56 16.85
N SER A 88 7.92 -24.33 17.53
CA SER A 88 6.56 -24.62 17.06
C SER A 88 5.70 -23.36 16.96
N ARG A 89 5.76 -22.48 17.96
CA ARG A 89 4.98 -21.22 17.96
C ARG A 89 5.46 -20.26 16.87
N ILE A 90 6.77 -20.15 16.65
CA ILE A 90 7.34 -19.37 15.54
C ILE A 90 6.80 -19.91 14.21
N GLY A 91 6.80 -21.22 14.01
CA GLY A 91 6.25 -21.83 12.80
C GLY A 91 4.78 -21.46 12.56
N ILE A 92 3.94 -21.55 13.60
CA ILE A 92 2.52 -21.15 13.51
C ILE A 92 2.39 -19.67 13.13
N VAL A 93 3.15 -18.80 13.79
CA VAL A 93 3.11 -17.35 13.51
C VAL A 93 3.55 -17.04 12.07
N GLN A 94 4.61 -17.69 11.59
CA GLN A 94 5.07 -17.52 10.20
C GLN A 94 3.99 -17.91 9.19
N VAL A 95 3.29 -19.03 9.42
CA VAL A 95 2.16 -19.45 8.58
C VAL A 95 1.03 -18.44 8.62
N LEU A 96 0.67 -17.94 9.80
CA LEU A 96 -0.41 -16.93 9.94
C LEU A 96 -0.06 -15.62 9.24
N VAL A 97 1.18 -15.16 9.33
CA VAL A 97 1.64 -13.96 8.62
C VAL A 97 1.53 -14.16 7.11
N HIS A 98 1.98 -15.31 6.60
CA HIS A 98 1.87 -15.62 5.18
C HIS A 98 0.40 -15.64 4.70
N GLN A 99 -0.49 -16.25 5.48
CA GLN A 99 -1.93 -16.26 5.17
C GLN A 99 -2.55 -14.85 5.20
N LEU A 100 -2.09 -13.97 6.09
CA LEU A 100 -2.54 -12.57 6.11
C LEU A 100 -2.07 -11.83 4.86
N ASP A 101 -0.81 -12.03 4.44
CA ASP A 101 -0.27 -11.42 3.23
C ASP A 101 -1.05 -11.87 1.98
N GLU A 102 -1.36 -13.16 1.86
CA GLU A 102 -2.20 -13.68 0.76
C GLU A 102 -3.60 -13.05 0.74
N ARG A 103 -4.23 -12.90 1.92
CA ARG A 103 -5.55 -12.27 2.04
C ARG A 103 -5.51 -10.79 1.69
N ILE A 104 -4.47 -10.08 2.07
CA ILE A 104 -4.26 -8.67 1.71
C ILE A 104 -4.08 -8.55 0.19
N ALA A 105 -3.25 -9.41 -0.41
CA ALA A 105 -3.05 -9.43 -1.86
C ALA A 105 -4.38 -9.65 -2.59
N LYS A 106 -5.15 -10.66 -2.20
CA LYS A 106 -6.46 -10.94 -2.78
C LYS A 106 -7.46 -9.79 -2.61
N ALA A 107 -7.51 -9.17 -1.43
CA ALA A 107 -8.36 -8.01 -1.20
C ALA A 107 -7.95 -6.80 -2.06
N SER A 108 -6.63 -6.60 -2.26
CA SER A 108 -6.12 -5.52 -3.10
C SER A 108 -6.45 -5.73 -4.58
N GLU A 109 -6.41 -6.98 -5.06
CA GLU A 109 -6.78 -7.34 -6.43
C GLU A 109 -8.28 -7.13 -6.69
N LEU A 110 -9.14 -7.59 -5.77
CA LEU A 110 -10.58 -7.34 -5.85
C LEU A 110 -10.93 -5.85 -5.82
N THR A 111 -10.22 -5.07 -4.99
CA THR A 111 -10.42 -3.63 -4.93
C THR A 111 -9.96 -2.95 -6.23
N GLY A 112 -8.81 -3.34 -6.78
CA GLY A 112 -8.28 -2.82 -8.04
C GLY A 112 -9.22 -3.09 -9.22
N THR A 113 -9.69 -4.34 -9.35
CA THR A 113 -10.65 -4.73 -10.39
C THR A 113 -11.99 -4.04 -10.25
N HIS A 114 -12.49 -3.83 -9.02
CA HIS A 114 -13.74 -3.09 -8.80
C HIS A 114 -13.61 -1.61 -9.18
N ILE A 115 -12.49 -0.95 -8.84
CA ILE A 115 -12.22 0.44 -9.24
C ILE A 115 -12.11 0.54 -10.77
N GLU A 116 -11.45 -0.43 -11.43
CA GLU A 116 -11.36 -0.47 -12.89
C GLU A 116 -12.75 -0.64 -13.53
N GLN A 117 -13.57 -1.58 -13.04
CA GLN A 117 -14.95 -1.76 -13.53
C GLN A 117 -15.81 -0.50 -13.34
N LEU A 118 -15.73 0.17 -12.20
CA LEU A 118 -16.42 1.44 -11.96
C LEU A 118 -15.96 2.53 -12.93
N ASN A 119 -14.64 2.64 -13.16
CA ASN A 119 -14.07 3.62 -14.08
C ASN A 119 -14.44 3.36 -15.55
N LEU A 120 -14.67 2.10 -15.95
CA LEU A 120 -15.16 1.75 -17.28
C LEU A 120 -16.68 1.89 -17.42
N ALA A 121 -17.46 1.68 -16.35
CA ALA A 121 -18.92 1.78 -16.38
C ALA A 121 -19.42 3.23 -16.41
N GLU A 122 -18.78 4.15 -15.68
CA GLU A 122 -19.14 5.58 -15.70
C GLU A 122 -19.17 6.21 -17.10
N PRO A 123 -18.14 6.07 -17.96
CA PRO A 123 -18.14 6.71 -19.27
C PRO A 123 -19.16 6.09 -20.24
N ILE A 124 -19.50 4.81 -20.10
CA ILE A 124 -20.52 4.15 -20.95
C ILE A 124 -21.92 4.64 -20.56
N ALA A 125 -22.27 4.61 -19.27
CA ALA A 125 -23.55 5.09 -18.80
C ALA A 125 -23.75 6.59 -19.06
N ARG A 126 -22.69 7.39 -18.94
CA ARG A 126 -22.71 8.82 -19.29
C ARG A 126 -22.94 9.04 -20.79
N ARG A 127 -22.28 8.25 -21.66
CA ARG A 127 -22.48 8.31 -23.12
C ARG A 127 -23.92 7.95 -23.52
N GLU A 128 -24.50 6.91 -22.92
CA GLU A 128 -25.89 6.53 -23.17
C GLU A 128 -26.88 7.63 -22.76
N THR A 129 -26.63 8.27 -21.62
CA THR A 129 -27.45 9.39 -21.11
C THR A 129 -27.37 10.59 -22.04
N ILE A 130 -26.16 10.96 -22.49
CA ILE A 130 -25.95 12.05 -23.46
C ILE A 130 -26.62 11.72 -24.81
N ALA A 131 -26.50 10.49 -25.28
CA ALA A 131 -27.13 10.03 -26.53
C ALA A 131 -28.66 10.03 -26.45
N ALA A 132 -29.24 9.71 -25.29
CA ALA A 132 -30.69 9.81 -25.06
C ALA A 132 -31.16 11.27 -25.12
N LEU A 133 -30.50 12.18 -24.39
CA LEU A 133 -30.86 13.60 -24.38
C LEU A 133 -30.69 14.25 -25.76
N SER A 134 -29.68 13.84 -26.52
CA SER A 134 -29.50 14.31 -27.91
C SER A 134 -30.60 13.82 -28.85
N ARG A 135 -31.05 12.57 -28.71
CA ARG A 135 -32.19 12.04 -29.48
C ARG A 135 -33.51 12.74 -29.16
N GLU A 136 -33.66 13.24 -27.94
CA GLU A 136 -34.79 14.08 -27.52
C GLU A 136 -34.74 15.50 -28.11
N GLY A 137 -33.65 15.85 -28.83
CA GLY A 137 -33.49 17.13 -29.51
C GLY A 137 -32.85 18.22 -28.66
N HIS A 138 -32.31 17.89 -27.47
CA HIS A 138 -31.63 18.87 -26.63
C HIS A 138 -30.33 19.36 -27.28
N SER A 139 -30.06 20.67 -27.12
CA SER A 139 -28.79 21.26 -27.58
C SER A 139 -27.63 20.87 -26.67
N SER A 140 -26.39 20.92 -27.19
CA SER A 140 -25.18 20.61 -26.43
C SER A 140 -25.04 21.43 -25.14
N GLN A 141 -25.54 22.67 -25.12
CA GLN A 141 -25.57 23.54 -23.94
C GLN A 141 -26.54 23.04 -22.87
N GLU A 142 -27.74 22.59 -23.26
CA GLU A 142 -28.74 22.05 -22.34
C GLU A 142 -28.36 20.69 -21.78
N ILE A 143 -27.68 19.86 -22.59
CA ILE A 143 -27.16 18.58 -22.14
C ILE A 143 -26.05 18.80 -21.11
N ALA A 144 -25.14 19.74 -21.35
CA ALA A 144 -24.06 20.10 -20.42
C ALA A 144 -24.61 20.59 -19.06
N THR A 145 -25.65 21.42 -19.06
CA THR A 145 -26.27 21.88 -17.81
C THR A 145 -27.03 20.77 -17.07
N LYS A 146 -27.74 19.88 -17.77
CA LYS A 146 -28.44 18.73 -17.15
C LYS A 146 -27.49 17.68 -16.57
N THR A 147 -26.37 17.41 -17.26
CA THR A 147 -25.40 16.38 -16.86
C THR A 147 -24.27 16.90 -15.97
N GLY A 148 -24.14 18.23 -15.82
CA GLY A 148 -23.07 18.87 -15.05
C GLY A 148 -21.68 18.72 -15.69
N LEU A 149 -21.62 18.39 -16.98
CA LEU A 149 -20.39 18.18 -17.73
C LEU A 149 -19.93 19.45 -18.46
N PRO A 150 -18.62 19.63 -18.70
CA PRO A 150 -18.13 20.68 -19.58
C PRO A 150 -18.71 20.52 -20.98
N ILE A 151 -19.10 21.64 -21.61
CA ILE A 151 -19.72 21.61 -22.93
C ILE A 151 -18.83 20.96 -23.99
N GLY A 152 -17.50 21.15 -23.91
CA GLY A 152 -16.55 20.54 -24.83
C GLY A 152 -16.52 19.01 -24.74
N ASP A 153 -16.73 18.44 -23.55
CA ASP A 153 -16.78 16.98 -23.37
C ASP A 153 -18.06 16.40 -23.96
N VAL A 154 -19.18 17.12 -23.84
CA VAL A 154 -20.46 16.74 -24.45
C VAL A 154 -20.36 16.79 -25.99
N GLU A 155 -19.79 17.85 -26.55
CA GLU A 155 -19.57 17.97 -28.00
C GLU A 155 -18.65 16.88 -28.55
N LEU A 156 -17.58 16.55 -27.82
CA LEU A 156 -16.68 15.46 -28.18
C LEU A 156 -17.42 14.12 -28.20
N MET A 157 -18.22 13.82 -27.16
CA MET A 157 -18.98 12.57 -27.08
C MET A 157 -20.06 12.48 -28.18
N LEU A 158 -20.77 13.58 -28.46
CA LEU A 158 -21.74 13.63 -29.56
C LEU A 158 -21.07 13.50 -30.93
N GLY A 159 -19.88 14.09 -31.11
CA GLY A 159 -19.06 13.94 -32.30
C GLY A 159 -18.71 12.47 -32.58
N THR A 160 -18.27 11.74 -31.55
CA THR A 160 -17.96 10.29 -31.67
C THR A 160 -19.18 9.41 -31.94
N LEU A 161 -20.37 9.85 -31.52
CA LEU A 161 -21.63 9.15 -31.76
C LEU A 161 -22.17 9.38 -33.18
N SER A 162 -21.91 10.55 -33.79
CA SER A 162 -22.32 10.82 -35.17
C SER A 162 -21.39 10.23 -36.24
N SER A 163 -20.15 9.89 -35.85
CA SER A 163 -19.14 9.30 -36.73
C SER A 163 -19.15 7.77 -36.75
N SER A 164 -20.07 7.13 -36.02
CA SER A 164 -20.30 5.68 -36.00
C SER A 164 -21.57 5.34 -36.77
#